data_AF-A0A452ZN05-F1
#
_entry.id   AF-A0A452ZN05-F1
#
_cell.length_a   1.000
_cell.length_b   1.000
_cell.length_c   1.000
_cell.angle_alpha   90.00
_cell.angle_beta   90.00
_cell.angle_gamma   90.00
#
_symmetry.space_group_name_H-M   'P 1'
#
loop_
_entity.id
_entity.type
_entity.pdbx_description
1 polymer ?
#
loop_
_entity_poly.entity_id
_entity_poly.type
_entity_poly.pdbx_seq_one_letter_code
_entity_poly.pdbx_strand_id
1 'polypeptide(L)'
;GLSLYYLDRFEDAAEQFRLDVAANPNDTEESIWCFLSEAQLYGVDGARNRFLEVGLDRRPVMREAYALFKDGGDPEKLASNFSSSSGGELFYASLYAGLYYESQVQIN
;
A
#
# COMPACT_ATOMS: atom_id res chain seq x y z
N GLY A 1 9.89 -6.28 4.32
CA GLY A 1 10.42 -4.90 4.18
C GLY A 1 10.09 -3.92 5.31
N LEU A 2 9.13 -4.17 6.22
CA LEU A 2 8.63 -3.15 7.17
C LEU A 2 9.69 -2.46 8.03
N SER A 3 10.60 -3.24 8.65
CA SER A 3 11.64 -2.64 9.49
C SER A 3 12.63 -1.79 8.68
N LEU A 4 12.86 -2.14 7.41
CA LEU A 4 13.70 -1.34 6.51
C LEU A 4 13.01 -0.02 6.14
N TYR A 5 11.71 -0.07 5.88
CA TYR A 5 10.89 1.12 5.62
C TYR A 5 10.99 2.13 6.77
N TYR A 6 10.78 1.69 8.02
CA TYR A 6 10.87 2.57 9.20
C TYR A 6 12.31 2.97 9.59
N LEU A 7 13.33 2.44 8.91
CA LEU A 7 14.72 2.88 9.02
C LEU A 7 15.13 3.80 7.86
N ASP A 8 14.16 4.29 7.08
CA ASP A 8 14.36 5.09 5.85
C ASP A 8 15.19 4.37 4.77
N ARG A 9 15.32 3.04 4.86
CA ARG A 9 16.01 2.20 3.87
C ARG A 9 15.02 1.76 2.78
N PHE A 10 14.45 2.75 2.10
CA PHE A 10 13.32 2.52 1.17
C PHE A 10 13.68 1.66 -0.04
N GLU A 11 14.89 1.78 -0.58
CA GLU A 11 15.35 0.96 -1.71
C GLU A 11 15.43 -0.52 -1.30
N ASP A 12 16.10 -0.81 -0.18
CA ASP A 12 16.17 -2.16 0.39
C ASP A 12 14.79 -2.71 0.75
N ALA A 13 13.91 -1.85 1.28
CA ALA A 13 12.55 -2.23 1.61
C ALA A 13 11.77 -2.64 0.36
N ALA A 14 11.79 -1.82 -0.70
CA ALA A 14 11.13 -2.10 -1.97
C ALA A 14 11.65 -3.38 -2.63
N GLU A 15 12.97 -3.62 -2.61
CA GLU A 15 13.55 -4.86 -3.10
C GLU A 15 13.00 -6.08 -2.34
N GLN A 16 12.96 -6.01 -1.01
CA GLN A 16 12.41 -7.09 -0.18
C GLN A 16 10.94 -7.38 -0.52
N PHE A 17 10.09 -6.36 -0.63
CA PHE A 17 8.66 -6.52 -0.98
C PHE A 17 8.49 -7.15 -2.38
N ARG A 18 9.33 -6.77 -3.36
CA ARG A 18 9.30 -7.35 -4.71
C ARG A 18 9.70 -8.82 -4.73
N LEU A 19 10.72 -9.20 -3.95
CA LEU A 19 11.13 -10.60 -3.80
C LEU A 19 10.02 -11.43 -3.13
N ASP A 20 9.38 -10.89 -2.10
CA ASP A 20 8.33 -11.58 -1.35
C ASP A 20 7.08 -11.81 -2.24
N VAL A 21 6.68 -10.83 -3.06
CA VAL A 21 5.60 -11.01 -4.06
C VAL A 21 5.99 -11.99 -5.17
N ALA A 22 7.25 -12.02 -5.62
CA ALA A 22 7.70 -13.01 -6.61
C ALA A 22 7.54 -14.45 -6.08
N ALA A 23 7.65 -14.66 -4.77
CA ALA A 23 7.37 -15.94 -4.12
C ALA A 23 5.87 -16.15 -3.84
N ASN A 24 5.12 -15.09 -3.52
CA ASN A 24 3.67 -15.12 -3.28
C ASN A 24 2.93 -14.03 -4.09
N PRO A 25 2.51 -14.32 -5.34
CA PRO A 25 1.99 -13.31 -6.27
C PRO A 25 0.59 -12.79 -5.95
N ASN A 26 0.01 -13.15 -4.80
CA ASN A 26 -1.31 -12.71 -4.36
C ASN A 26 -1.23 -11.80 -3.12
N ASP A 27 -0.03 -11.39 -2.70
CA ASP A 27 0.14 -10.60 -1.48
C ASP A 27 -0.10 -9.10 -1.72
N THR A 28 -1.32 -8.67 -1.42
CA THR A 28 -1.72 -7.26 -1.53
C THR A 28 -0.98 -6.36 -0.53
N GLU A 29 -0.64 -6.88 0.65
CA GLU A 29 0.02 -6.08 1.68
C GLU A 29 1.44 -5.73 1.22
N GLU A 30 2.18 -6.71 0.71
CA GLU A 30 3.53 -6.51 0.15
C GLU A 30 3.53 -5.56 -1.06
N SER A 31 2.53 -5.65 -1.95
CA SER A 31 2.34 -4.71 -3.06
C SER A 31 2.18 -3.26 -2.59
N ILE A 32 1.31 -3.03 -1.60
CA ILE A 32 1.08 -1.69 -1.03
C ILE A 32 2.35 -1.18 -0.34
N TRP A 33 3.04 -2.01 0.42
CA TRP A 33 4.28 -1.60 1.10
C TRP A 33 5.44 -1.33 0.14
N CYS A 34 5.51 -2.05 -1.00
CA CYS A 34 6.39 -1.71 -2.10
C CYS A 34 6.09 -0.31 -2.62
N PHE A 35 4.82 0.01 -2.87
CA PHE A 35 4.40 1.35 -3.28
C PHE A 35 4.80 2.42 -2.26
N LEU A 36 4.56 2.19 -0.97
CA LEU A 36 4.92 3.13 0.10
C LEU A 36 6.42 3.45 0.07
N SER A 37 7.25 2.43 -0.09
CA SER A 37 8.71 2.58 -0.18
C SER A 37 9.11 3.36 -1.43
N GLU A 38 8.52 3.05 -2.58
CA GLU A 38 8.83 3.71 -3.85
C GLU A 38 8.29 5.15 -3.92
N ALA A 39 7.23 5.47 -3.18
CA ALA A 39 6.72 6.83 -3.08
C ALA A 39 7.73 7.76 -2.40
N GLN A 40 8.46 7.26 -1.40
CA GLN A 40 9.54 7.99 -0.73
C GLN A 40 10.75 8.23 -1.64
N LEU A 41 11.02 7.33 -2.58
CA LEU A 41 12.15 7.43 -3.49
C LEU A 41 11.86 8.25 -4.74
N TYR A 42 10.62 8.19 -5.23
CA TYR A 42 10.29 8.64 -6.58
C TYR A 42 9.00 9.45 -6.68
N GLY A 43 8.37 9.76 -5.55
CA GLY A 43 7.06 10.40 -5.49
C GLY A 43 5.92 9.45 -5.84
N VAL A 44 4.70 9.87 -5.51
CA VAL A 44 3.46 9.12 -5.70
C VAL A 44 3.28 8.65 -7.15
N ASP A 45 3.44 9.55 -8.11
CA ASP A 45 3.24 9.21 -9.53
C ASP A 45 4.30 8.22 -10.03
N GLY A 46 5.53 8.36 -9.55
CA GLY A 46 6.60 7.41 -9.82
C GLY A 46 6.23 6.01 -9.30
N ALA A 47 5.82 5.93 -8.04
CA ALA A 47 5.42 4.67 -7.41
C ALA A 47 4.22 4.03 -8.10
N ARG A 48 3.23 4.81 -8.55
CA ARG A 48 2.09 4.29 -9.35
C ARG A 48 2.54 3.71 -10.68
N ASN A 49 3.47 4.37 -11.38
CA ASN A 49 4.00 3.87 -12.65
C ASN A 49 4.76 2.54 -12.51
N ARG A 50 5.25 2.22 -11.30
CA ARG A 50 5.96 0.97 -10.98
C ARG A 50 5.15 0.02 -10.11
N PHE A 51 3.86 0.30 -9.94
CA PHE A 51 3.02 -0.40 -8.99
C PHE A 51 3.09 -1.91 -9.17
N LEU A 52 3.35 -2.61 -8.08
CA LEU A 52 3.60 -4.05 -8.09
C LEU A 52 2.28 -4.80 -8.16
N GLU A 53 1.88 -5.25 -9.35
CA GLU A 53 0.59 -5.90 -9.52
C GLU A 53 0.54 -7.31 -8.91
N VAL A 54 -0.53 -7.61 -8.18
CA VAL A 54 -0.78 -8.92 -7.56
C VAL A 54 -2.18 -9.44 -7.90
N GLY A 55 -2.43 -10.72 -7.60
CA GLY A 55 -3.73 -11.34 -7.76
C GLY A 55 -4.82 -10.78 -6.83
N LEU A 56 -6.06 -11.20 -7.08
CA LEU A 56 -7.24 -10.68 -6.40
C LEU A 56 -7.30 -11.13 -4.93
N ASP A 57 -7.20 -10.19 -3.99
CA ASP A 57 -7.45 -10.49 -2.57
C ASP A 57 -8.94 -10.79 -2.32
N ARG A 58 -9.21 -11.82 -1.53
CA ARG A 58 -10.56 -12.22 -1.13
C ARG A 58 -11.21 -11.22 -0.16
N ARG A 59 -10.41 -10.48 0.62
CA ARG A 59 -10.85 -9.49 1.60
C ARG A 59 -11.33 -8.22 0.88
N PRO A 60 -12.60 -7.79 1.03
CA PRO A 60 -13.09 -6.57 0.36
C PRO A 60 -12.28 -5.32 0.70
N VAL A 61 -11.93 -5.12 1.97
CA VAL A 61 -11.11 -3.98 2.42
C VAL A 61 -9.76 -3.91 1.73
N MET A 62 -9.12 -5.05 1.48
CA MET A 62 -7.81 -5.10 0.83
C MET A 62 -7.91 -4.76 -0.66
N ARG A 63 -8.99 -5.14 -1.33
CA ARG A 63 -9.22 -4.75 -2.72
C ARG A 63 -9.41 -3.24 -2.87
N GLU A 64 -10.13 -2.62 -1.94
CA GLU A 64 -10.31 -1.16 -1.94
C GLU A 64 -9.01 -0.43 -1.57
N ALA A 65 -8.25 -0.92 -0.60
CA ALA A 65 -6.92 -0.39 -0.30
C ALA A 65 -5.97 -0.51 -1.51
N TYR A 66 -5.91 -1.67 -2.16
CA TYR A 66 -5.10 -1.89 -3.36
C TYR A 66 -5.44 -0.90 -4.47
N ALA A 67 -6.74 -0.73 -4.77
CA ALA A 67 -7.20 0.22 -5.77
C ALA A 67 -6.84 1.68 -5.39
N LEU A 68 -6.98 2.05 -4.12
CA LEU A 68 -6.61 3.38 -3.63
C LEU A 68 -5.13 3.68 -3.91
N PHE A 69 -4.22 2.74 -3.66
CA PHE A 69 -2.79 2.94 -3.93
C PHE A 69 -2.46 2.89 -5.42
N LYS A 70 -3.01 1.91 -6.16
CA LYS A 70 -2.77 1.73 -7.60
C LYS A 70 -3.28 2.91 -8.43
N ASP A 71 -4.54 3.27 -8.23
CA ASP A 71 -5.29 4.18 -9.11
C ASP A 71 -5.49 5.57 -8.49
N GLY A 72 -5.21 5.72 -7.19
CA GLY A 72 -5.57 6.91 -6.42
C GLY A 72 -7.04 6.91 -6.00
N GLY A 73 -7.40 7.91 -5.20
CA GLY A 73 -8.76 8.03 -4.70
C GLY A 73 -8.84 8.79 -3.39
N ASP A 74 -9.93 8.54 -2.66
CA ASP A 74 -10.24 9.19 -1.40
C ASP A 74 -10.03 8.20 -0.22
N PRO A 75 -8.98 8.38 0.61
CA PRO A 75 -8.74 7.54 1.78
C PRO A 75 -9.85 7.64 2.85
N GLU A 76 -10.58 8.76 2.95
CA GLU A 76 -11.71 8.88 3.89
C GLU A 76 -12.89 8.01 3.45
N LYS A 77 -13.08 7.87 2.13
CA LYS A 77 -14.07 6.94 1.57
C LYS A 77 -13.74 5.49 1.93
N LEU A 78 -12.47 5.09 1.87
CA LEU A 78 -12.05 3.75 2.34
C LEU A 78 -12.40 3.57 3.82
N ALA A 79 -12.01 4.50 4.69
CA ALA A 79 -12.28 4.39 6.12
C ALA A 79 -13.79 4.35 6.44
N SER A 80 -14.59 5.19 5.78
CA SER A 80 -16.04 5.26 6.00
C SER A 80 -16.79 4.03 5.49
N ASN A 81 -16.39 3.45 4.35
CA ASN A 81 -16.98 2.23 3.78
C ASN A 81 -16.94 1.04 4.75
N PHE A 82 -15.90 0.95 5.60
CA PHE A 82 -15.72 -0.15 6.56
C PHE A 82 -15.93 0.26 8.03
N SER A 83 -16.47 1.46 8.28
CA SER A 83 -16.66 2.01 9.63
C SER A 83 -17.55 1.17 10.56
N SER A 84 -18.49 0.40 9.99
CA SER A 84 -19.39 -0.51 10.72
C SER A 84 -19.08 -1.99 10.49
N SER A 85 -17.95 -2.30 9.85
CA SER A 85 -17.54 -3.67 9.52
C SER A 85 -16.93 -4.39 10.73
N SER A 86 -16.52 -5.64 10.52
CA SER A 86 -15.80 -6.39 11.55
C SER A 86 -14.53 -5.66 11.99
N GLY A 87 -14.06 -5.90 13.23
CA GLY A 87 -12.89 -5.21 13.77
C GLY A 87 -11.62 -5.34 12.91
N GLY A 88 -11.45 -6.46 12.19
CA GLY A 88 -10.34 -6.64 11.27
C GLY A 88 -10.44 -5.77 10.02
N GLU A 89 -11.64 -5.63 9.44
CA GLU A 89 -11.84 -4.77 8.27
C GLU A 89 -11.76 -3.29 8.64
N LEU A 90 -12.33 -2.90 9.77
CA LEU A 90 -12.18 -1.54 10.30
C LEU A 90 -10.70 -1.20 10.54
N PHE A 91 -9.94 -2.13 11.12
CA PHE A 91 -8.50 -1.97 11.34
C PHE A 91 -7.76 -1.71 10.02
N TYR A 92 -7.94 -2.58 9.01
CA TYR A 92 -7.24 -2.43 7.74
C TYR A 92 -7.65 -1.17 6.99
N ALA A 93 -8.93 -0.82 6.99
CA ALA A 93 -9.41 0.40 6.35
C ALA A 93 -8.78 1.65 6.99
N SER A 94 -8.73 1.69 8.33
CA SER A 94 -8.10 2.79 9.07
C SER A 94 -6.59 2.86 8.82
N LEU A 95 -5.91 1.71 8.83
CA LEU A 95 -4.48 1.61 8.59
C LEU A 95 -4.11 2.12 7.20
N TYR A 96 -4.76 1.60 6.16
CA TYR A 96 -4.40 1.96 4.78
C TYR A 96 -4.85 3.36 4.38
N ALA A 97 -5.92 3.90 4.97
CA ALA A 97 -6.25 5.32 4.83
C ALA A 97 -5.13 6.20 5.41
N GLY A 98 -4.60 5.86 6.59
CA GLY A 98 -3.48 6.57 7.20
C GLY A 98 -2.19 6.48 6.38
N LEU A 99 -1.80 5.28 5.96
CA LEU A 99 -0.62 5.04 5.13
C LEU A 99 -0.72 5.74 3.77
N TYR A 100 -1.93 5.90 3.22
CA TYR A 100 -2.11 6.65 1.98
C TYR A 100 -1.68 8.11 2.14
N TYR A 101 -2.06 8.78 3.24
CA TYR A 101 -1.59 10.14 3.53
C TYR A 101 -0.08 10.21 3.73
N GLU A 102 0.51 9.24 4.44
CA GLU A 102 1.96 9.15 4.64
C GLU A 102 2.74 9.09 3.32
N SER A 103 2.16 8.42 2.31
CA SER A 103 2.78 8.27 0.99
C SER A 103 2.75 9.53 0.11
N GLN A 104 1.98 10.57 0.46
CA GLN A 104 1.79 11.77 -0.39
C GLN A 104 2.99 12.73 -0.39
N VAL A 105 4.20 12.18 -0.52
CA VAL A 105 5.45 12.93 -0.58
C VAL A 105 5.61 13.53 -1.98
N GLN A 106 5.85 14.83 -2.02
CA GLN A 106 6.25 15.54 -3.23
C GLN A 106 7.78 15.54 -3.31
N ILE A 107 8.32 15.03 -4.41
CA ILE A 107 9.75 15.15 -4.71
C ILE A 107 9.91 16.35 -5.65
N ASN A 108 10.68 17.35 -5.21
CA ASN A 108 11.00 18.57 -5.94
C ASN A 108 12.05 18.33 -7.03
#